data_AF-A0A2T0LQL3-F1
#
_entry.id   AF-A0A2T0LQL3-F1
#
_cell.length_a   1.000
_cell.length_b   1.000
_cell.length_c   1.000
_cell.angle_alpha   90.00
_cell.angle_beta   90.00
_cell.angle_gamma   90.00
#
_symmetry.space_group_name_H-M   'P 1'
#
loop_
_entity.id
_entity.type
_entity.pdbx_description
1 polymer ?
#
loop_
_entity_poly.entity_id
_entity_poly.type
_entity_poly.pdbx_seq_one_letter_code
_entity_poly.pdbx_strand_id
1 'polypeptide(L)'
;MTEHPEVTPTPRPGSRLAEQTHAAADDQVDVMAISPVREEGMLEESTADSPFGPDIVAKAKDLIGRYPQSRSALLPMLHLVQSVQGFVSQEGITFCAEQLDLSEAEVSAVVTFYTMYKRKPCGEHLVSVCTNTLCAALGGDAIYRRLAEHLGEDGRPLGHEEVAGTPGERGSVMLEHAECLAACDLAPVLQVNYEYFDKQTEESAVELVDALRRGEKPQPSRGAPLADFKSVELQLAGFFPEEEDAYRADVDGPSRAVETVRGAQLAADRGWTAPSMPDDAPLPEVEAK
;
A
#
# COMPACT_ATOMS: atom_id res chain seq x y z
N MET A 1 -62.97 -6.48 0.04
CA MET A 1 -62.30 -7.78 -0.13
C MET A 1 -61.51 -7.68 -1.42
N THR A 2 -60.24 -7.33 -1.29
CA THR A 2 -59.35 -7.02 -2.41
C THR A 2 -58.20 -8.01 -2.30
N GLU A 3 -58.08 -8.89 -3.28
CA GLU A 3 -57.09 -9.97 -3.33
C GLU A 3 -55.68 -9.39 -3.50
N HIS A 4 -54.76 -9.83 -2.63
CA HIS A 4 -53.32 -9.57 -2.78
C HIS A 4 -52.74 -10.61 -3.76
N PRO A 5 -51.85 -10.21 -4.70
CA PRO A 5 -51.18 -11.15 -5.59
C PRO A 5 -50.14 -12.00 -4.83
N GLU A 6 -50.11 -13.30 -5.14
CA GLU A 6 -49.20 -14.29 -4.55
C GLU A 6 -47.72 -13.95 -4.81
N VAL A 7 -46.93 -13.99 -3.73
CA VAL A 7 -45.48 -13.79 -3.75
C VAL A 7 -44.81 -15.04 -4.34
N THR A 8 -44.05 -14.89 -5.41
CA THR A 8 -43.22 -15.97 -5.98
C THR A 8 -42.07 -16.32 -5.02
N PRO A 9 -41.83 -17.60 -4.69
CA PRO A 9 -40.80 -17.97 -3.73
C PRO A 9 -39.39 -17.78 -4.32
N THR A 10 -38.56 -16.98 -3.65
CA THR A 10 -37.13 -16.85 -3.93
C THR A 10 -36.42 -18.19 -3.65
N PRO A 11 -35.65 -18.77 -4.60
CA PRO A 11 -34.95 -20.03 -4.36
C PRO A 11 -33.87 -19.85 -3.30
N ARG A 12 -33.85 -20.72 -2.27
CA ARG A 12 -32.73 -20.80 -1.32
C ARG A 12 -31.54 -21.52 -1.97
N PRO A 13 -30.30 -21.05 -1.79
CA PRO A 13 -29.14 -21.79 -2.25
C PRO A 13 -28.98 -23.05 -1.40
N GLY A 14 -29.14 -24.20 -2.03
CA GLY A 14 -28.99 -25.51 -1.41
C GLY A 14 -28.08 -26.39 -2.28
N SER A 15 -27.26 -27.20 -1.61
CA SER A 15 -26.27 -28.12 -2.15
C SER A 15 -26.90 -29.26 -2.96
N ARG A 16 -27.19 -29.04 -4.25
CA ARG A 16 -27.53 -30.14 -5.15
C ARG A 16 -26.26 -30.71 -5.77
N LEU A 17 -26.03 -31.98 -5.48
CA LEU A 17 -25.00 -32.84 -6.07
C LEU A 17 -25.07 -32.76 -7.60
N ALA A 18 -23.92 -32.46 -8.21
CA ALA A 18 -23.75 -32.40 -9.65
C ALA A 18 -23.65 -33.83 -10.22
N GLU A 19 -24.78 -34.49 -10.45
CA GLU A 19 -24.80 -35.77 -11.15
C GLU A 19 -25.09 -35.64 -12.66
N GLN A 20 -25.39 -34.44 -13.16
CA GLN A 20 -25.59 -34.20 -14.60
C GLN A 20 -25.08 -32.81 -15.01
N THR A 21 -23.79 -32.70 -15.28
CA THR A 21 -23.28 -31.67 -16.19
C THR A 21 -23.30 -32.30 -17.58
N HIS A 22 -24.13 -31.80 -18.48
CA HIS A 22 -24.08 -32.20 -19.89
C HIS A 22 -22.72 -31.79 -20.45
N ALA A 23 -21.85 -32.77 -20.67
CA ALA A 23 -20.61 -32.59 -21.42
C ALA A 23 -20.97 -32.21 -22.86
N ALA A 24 -20.71 -30.97 -23.24
CA ALA A 24 -20.59 -30.59 -24.64
C ALA A 24 -19.16 -30.95 -25.09
N ALA A 25 -18.91 -32.25 -25.25
CA ALA A 25 -17.71 -32.75 -25.91
C ALA A 25 -18.13 -34.01 -26.66
N ASP A 26 -18.41 -33.84 -27.96
CA ASP A 26 -18.54 -34.94 -28.90
C ASP A 26 -17.14 -35.38 -29.34
N ASP A 27 -16.95 -36.66 -29.67
CA ASP A 27 -15.67 -37.32 -30.00
C ASP A 27 -15.03 -36.84 -31.34
N GLN A 28 -15.44 -35.67 -31.84
CA GLN A 28 -14.92 -35.02 -33.04
C GLN A 28 -14.25 -33.66 -32.79
N VAL A 29 -14.08 -33.22 -31.53
CA VAL A 29 -13.31 -32.01 -31.24
C VAL A 29 -11.84 -32.36 -31.07
N ASP A 30 -11.08 -32.24 -32.15
CA ASP A 30 -9.62 -32.32 -32.11
C ASP A 30 -9.05 -31.04 -31.47
N VAL A 31 -8.80 -31.09 -30.16
CA VAL A 31 -8.28 -29.97 -29.35
C VAL A 31 -6.81 -29.63 -29.67
N MET A 32 -6.19 -30.32 -30.63
CA MET A 32 -4.80 -30.07 -31.06
C MET A 32 -4.64 -29.00 -32.14
N ALA A 33 -5.69 -28.29 -32.56
CA ALA A 33 -5.65 -27.39 -33.73
C ALA A 33 -5.74 -25.87 -33.44
N ILE A 34 -5.52 -25.40 -32.20
CA ILE A 34 -5.55 -23.94 -31.86
C ILE A 34 -4.14 -23.35 -31.65
N SER A 35 -3.07 -24.15 -31.75
CA SER A 35 -1.71 -23.61 -31.74
C SER A 35 -0.93 -24.13 -32.95
N PRO A 36 -1.05 -23.48 -34.12
CA PRO A 36 -0.04 -23.65 -35.12
C PRO A 36 1.21 -22.92 -34.59
N VAL A 37 2.35 -23.61 -34.63
CA VAL A 37 3.69 -23.14 -34.25
C VAL A 37 4.05 -23.33 -32.76
N ARG A 38 4.40 -24.57 -32.40
CA ARG A 38 5.51 -24.81 -31.46
C ARG A 38 6.82 -24.51 -32.21
N GLU A 39 7.18 -23.24 -32.32
CA GLU A 39 8.56 -22.86 -32.63
C GLU A 39 9.36 -22.99 -31.35
N GLU A 40 10.18 -24.04 -31.28
CA GLU A 40 11.31 -24.13 -30.37
C GLU A 40 12.20 -22.90 -30.61
N GLY A 41 12.10 -21.88 -29.76
CA GLY A 41 12.97 -20.69 -29.85
C GLY A 41 12.44 -19.36 -29.32
N MET A 42 11.20 -19.27 -28.81
CA MET A 42 10.60 -17.98 -28.42
C MET A 42 10.84 -17.52 -26.97
N LEU A 43 11.51 -18.33 -26.16
CA LEU A 43 12.02 -17.91 -24.85
C LEU A 43 13.53 -18.09 -24.88
N GLU A 44 14.22 -17.14 -25.49
CA GLU A 44 15.57 -16.86 -24.99
C GLU A 44 15.35 -16.46 -23.52
N GLU A 45 15.80 -17.29 -22.58
CA GLU A 45 16.09 -16.84 -21.22
C GLU A 45 17.11 -15.71 -21.37
N SER A 46 16.59 -14.49 -21.52
CA SER A 46 17.33 -13.27 -21.31
C SER A 46 17.81 -13.34 -19.88
N THR A 47 19.04 -13.82 -19.70
CA THR A 47 19.84 -13.72 -18.49
C THR A 47 20.22 -12.26 -18.28
N ALA A 48 19.22 -11.38 -18.22
CA ALA A 48 19.40 -10.09 -17.60
C ALA A 48 19.80 -10.38 -16.16
N ASP A 49 20.90 -9.79 -15.71
CA ASP A 49 21.29 -9.87 -14.31
C ASP A 49 20.09 -9.43 -13.46
N SER A 50 19.66 -10.30 -12.53
CA SER A 50 18.54 -9.98 -11.65
C SER A 50 18.84 -8.68 -10.88
N PRO A 51 17.87 -7.76 -10.73
CA PRO A 51 18.07 -6.54 -9.97
C PRO A 51 18.27 -6.83 -8.47
N PHE A 52 18.05 -8.07 -8.03
CA PHE A 52 18.29 -8.54 -6.67
C PHE A 52 19.70 -9.13 -6.54
N GLY A 53 20.69 -8.24 -6.51
CA GLY A 53 22.09 -8.59 -6.36
C GLY A 53 22.44 -9.27 -5.02
N PRO A 54 23.71 -9.70 -4.83
CA PRO A 54 24.16 -10.39 -3.63
C PRO A 54 23.90 -9.62 -2.31
N ASP A 55 23.92 -8.29 -2.37
CA ASP A 55 23.61 -7.40 -1.26
C ASP A 55 22.13 -7.46 -0.87
N ILE A 56 21.22 -7.49 -1.85
CA ILE A 56 19.79 -7.63 -1.61
C ILE A 56 19.45 -9.03 -1.10
N VAL A 57 20.10 -10.07 -1.64
CA VAL A 57 19.98 -11.45 -1.11
C VAL A 57 20.46 -11.53 0.34
N ALA A 58 21.55 -10.83 0.70
CA ALA A 58 22.02 -10.79 2.08
C ALA A 58 21.00 -10.10 3.01
N LYS A 59 20.39 -9.00 2.57
CA LYS A 59 19.30 -8.32 3.28
C LYS A 59 18.07 -9.22 3.43
N ALA A 60 17.67 -9.94 2.39
CA ALA A 60 16.56 -10.90 2.47
C ALA A 60 16.82 -12.00 3.51
N LYS A 61 18.05 -12.52 3.58
CA LYS A 61 18.45 -13.50 4.61
C LYS A 61 18.43 -12.92 6.02
N ASP A 62 18.88 -11.68 6.19
CA ASP A 62 18.77 -10.96 7.46
C ASP A 62 17.29 -10.85 7.90
N LEU A 63 16.39 -10.44 6.99
CA LEU A 63 14.96 -10.38 7.27
C LEU A 63 14.38 -11.72 7.70
N ILE A 64 14.71 -12.81 7.01
CA ILE A 64 14.28 -14.16 7.37
C ILE A 64 14.75 -14.52 8.79
N GLY A 65 15.98 -14.17 9.14
CA GLY A 65 16.57 -14.41 10.46
C GLY A 65 15.87 -13.69 11.62
N ARG A 66 15.07 -12.65 11.36
CA ARG A 66 14.31 -11.91 12.39
C ARG A 66 13.08 -12.66 12.89
N TYR A 67 12.67 -13.74 12.22
CA TYR A 67 11.42 -14.45 12.52
C TYR A 67 11.64 -15.94 12.78
N PRO A 68 10.80 -16.57 13.64
CA PRO A 68 10.85 -18.02 13.84
C PRO A 68 10.34 -18.83 12.63
N GLN A 69 9.55 -18.20 11.75
CA GLN A 69 9.05 -18.80 10.51
C GLN A 69 9.41 -17.89 9.33
N SER A 70 10.02 -18.45 8.27
CA SER A 70 10.48 -17.68 7.10
C SER A 70 9.36 -16.84 6.50
N ARG A 71 8.18 -17.43 6.30
CA ARG A 71 6.99 -16.75 5.73
C ARG A 71 6.62 -15.44 6.41
N SER A 72 6.96 -15.24 7.68
CA SER A 72 6.68 -14.00 8.41
C SER A 72 7.52 -12.81 7.91
N ALA A 73 8.62 -13.06 7.20
CA ALA A 73 9.44 -12.04 6.57
C ALA A 73 8.85 -11.51 5.25
N LEU A 74 7.74 -12.04 4.75
CA LEU A 74 7.19 -11.65 3.44
C LEU A 74 6.85 -10.16 3.37
N LEU A 75 6.21 -9.59 4.40
CA LEU A 75 5.82 -8.18 4.42
C LEU A 75 7.03 -7.22 4.30
N PRO A 76 8.06 -7.30 5.17
CA PRO A 76 9.25 -6.47 4.99
C PRO A 76 10.05 -6.82 3.74
N MET A 77 10.00 -8.06 3.25
CA MET A 77 10.67 -8.45 2.00
C MET A 77 10.03 -7.80 0.77
N LEU A 78 8.71 -7.60 0.77
CA LEU A 78 8.03 -6.86 -0.29
C LEU A 78 8.41 -5.37 -0.28
N HIS A 79 8.60 -4.76 0.89
CA HIS A 79 9.20 -3.41 0.98
C HIS A 79 10.64 -3.38 0.45
N LEU A 80 11.44 -4.42 0.74
CA LEU A 80 12.79 -4.55 0.19
C LEU A 80 12.76 -4.62 -1.36
N VAL A 81 11.81 -5.35 -1.94
CA VAL A 81 11.61 -5.38 -3.41
C VAL A 81 11.28 -3.99 -3.95
N GLN A 82 10.35 -3.26 -3.32
CA GLN A 82 10.00 -1.90 -3.74
C GLN A 82 11.17 -0.93 -3.61
N SER A 83 12.06 -1.12 -2.63
CA SER A 83 13.26 -0.28 -2.49
C SER A 83 14.22 -0.41 -3.68
N VAL A 84 14.21 -1.54 -4.38
CA VAL A 84 15.05 -1.78 -5.56
C VAL A 84 14.34 -1.28 -6.82
N GLN A 85 13.09 -1.71 -7.03
CA GLN A 85 12.40 -1.53 -8.30
C GLN A 85 11.40 -0.35 -8.31
N GLY A 86 11.00 0.15 -7.15
CA GLY A 86 9.98 1.20 -7.00
C GLY A 86 8.55 0.69 -7.06
N PHE A 87 8.36 -0.63 -7.13
CA PHE A 87 7.09 -1.36 -7.11
C PHE A 87 7.38 -2.86 -6.98
N VAL A 88 6.36 -3.68 -6.75
CA VAL A 88 6.46 -5.14 -6.74
C VAL A 88 6.22 -5.69 -8.14
N SER A 89 7.30 -6.01 -8.85
CA SER A 89 7.27 -6.64 -10.16
C SER A 89 7.03 -8.16 -10.07
N GLN A 90 6.77 -8.81 -11.20
CA GLN A 90 6.71 -10.28 -11.26
C GLN A 90 8.04 -10.92 -10.83
N GLU A 91 9.17 -10.33 -11.21
CA GLU A 91 10.49 -10.81 -10.76
C GLU A 91 10.65 -10.67 -9.24
N GLY A 92 10.13 -9.58 -8.66
CA GLY A 92 10.09 -9.41 -7.20
C GLY A 92 9.20 -10.43 -6.49
N ILE A 93 8.09 -10.84 -7.11
CA ILE A 93 7.23 -11.93 -6.62
C ILE A 93 8.01 -13.26 -6.62
N THR A 94 8.66 -13.58 -7.74
CA THR A 94 9.49 -14.80 -7.88
C THR A 94 10.63 -14.79 -6.88
N PHE A 95 11.33 -13.67 -6.71
CA PHE A 95 12.39 -13.50 -5.71
C PHE A 95 11.89 -13.82 -4.30
N CYS A 96 10.78 -13.21 -3.87
CA CYS A 96 10.19 -13.48 -2.55
C CYS A 96 9.77 -14.95 -2.38
N ALA A 97 9.19 -15.55 -3.41
CA ALA A 97 8.76 -16.95 -3.40
C ALA A 97 9.96 -17.89 -3.18
N GLU A 98 11.05 -17.68 -3.91
CA GLU A 98 12.28 -18.46 -3.79
C GLU A 98 12.97 -18.27 -2.44
N GLN A 99 13.08 -17.05 -1.94
CA GLN A 99 13.75 -16.79 -0.65
C GLN A 99 12.98 -17.39 0.54
N LEU A 100 11.66 -17.52 0.44
CA LEU A 100 10.79 -17.89 1.57
C LEU A 100 10.24 -19.32 1.51
N ASP A 101 10.51 -20.06 0.43
CA ASP A 101 9.90 -21.36 0.13
C ASP A 101 8.36 -21.26 0.08
N LEU A 102 7.87 -20.27 -0.67
CA LEU A 102 6.44 -20.03 -0.92
C LEU A 102 6.13 -20.18 -2.41
N SER A 103 4.87 -20.38 -2.74
CA SER A 103 4.43 -20.23 -4.14
C SER A 103 4.31 -18.76 -4.54
N GLU A 104 4.53 -18.46 -5.82
CA GLU A 104 4.26 -17.10 -6.36
C GLU A 104 2.80 -16.68 -6.16
N ALA A 105 1.86 -17.63 -6.14
CA ALA A 105 0.45 -17.37 -5.89
C ALA A 105 0.20 -16.87 -4.45
N GLU A 106 0.88 -17.43 -3.45
CA GLU A 106 0.80 -16.96 -2.07
C GLU A 106 1.36 -15.55 -1.93
N VAL A 107 2.49 -15.26 -2.58
CA VAL A 107 3.08 -13.92 -2.59
C VAL A 107 2.16 -12.93 -3.29
N SER A 108 1.64 -13.27 -4.48
CA SER A 108 0.71 -12.43 -5.24
C SER A 108 -0.58 -12.14 -4.49
N ALA A 109 -1.10 -13.11 -3.72
CA ALA A 109 -2.25 -12.90 -2.85
C ALA A 109 -1.97 -11.82 -1.79
N VAL A 110 -0.78 -11.81 -1.19
CA VAL A 110 -0.39 -10.78 -0.20
C VAL A 110 -0.20 -9.41 -0.87
N VAL A 111 0.48 -9.36 -2.02
CA VAL A 111 0.71 -8.13 -2.79
C VAL A 111 -0.60 -7.48 -3.25
N THR A 112 -1.60 -8.29 -3.62
CA THR A 112 -2.92 -7.76 -4.02
C THR A 112 -3.82 -7.40 -2.85
N PHE A 113 -3.56 -7.96 -1.66
CA PHE A 113 -4.33 -7.69 -0.45
C PHE A 113 -3.93 -6.36 0.22
N TYR A 114 -2.63 -6.06 0.31
CA TYR A 114 -2.14 -4.84 0.96
C TYR A 114 -1.86 -3.75 -0.07
N THR A 115 -2.51 -2.59 0.08
CA THR A 115 -2.43 -1.45 -0.84
C THR A 115 -1.09 -0.71 -0.83
N MET A 116 -0.25 -0.95 0.17
CA MET A 116 1.10 -0.37 0.23
C MET A 116 2.05 -1.01 -0.79
N TYR A 117 1.77 -2.23 -1.23
CA TYR A 117 2.57 -2.91 -2.25
C TYR A 117 2.09 -2.52 -3.65
N LYS A 118 2.77 -1.54 -4.22
CA LYS A 118 2.49 -0.99 -5.54
C LYS A 118 2.76 -2.05 -6.60
N ARG A 119 1.75 -2.33 -7.41
CA ARG A 119 1.84 -3.30 -8.53
C ARG A 119 2.18 -2.63 -9.86
N LYS A 120 2.34 -1.31 -9.86
CA LYS A 120 2.74 -0.48 -11.00
C LYS A 120 3.94 0.37 -10.60
N PRO A 121 4.84 0.71 -11.54
CA PRO A 121 5.98 1.58 -11.26
C PRO A 121 5.55 2.87 -10.56
N CYS A 122 6.10 3.14 -9.38
CA CYS A 122 5.83 4.35 -8.63
C CYS A 122 6.69 5.52 -9.11
N GLY A 123 6.24 6.76 -8.84
CA GLY A 123 7.08 7.95 -8.98
C GLY A 123 8.18 7.98 -7.90
N GLU A 124 9.04 9.00 -7.95
CA GLU A 124 9.93 9.33 -6.82
C GLU A 124 9.12 9.70 -5.57
N HIS A 125 7.92 10.22 -5.77
CA HIS A 125 6.98 10.61 -4.73
C HIS A 125 5.62 9.93 -4.89
N LEU A 126 5.20 9.18 -3.89
CA LEU A 126 3.83 8.72 -3.71
C LEU A 126 3.06 9.77 -2.90
N VAL A 127 2.10 10.44 -3.54
CA VAL A 127 1.23 11.45 -2.92
C VAL A 127 -0.14 10.83 -2.66
N SER A 128 -0.43 10.61 -1.38
CA SER A 128 -1.64 9.95 -0.89
C SER A 128 -2.58 10.98 -0.27
N VAL A 129 -3.76 11.21 -0.86
CA VAL A 129 -4.75 12.16 -0.35
C VAL A 129 -5.84 11.41 0.41
N CYS A 130 -6.02 11.70 1.70
CA CYS A 130 -7.13 11.11 2.46
C CYS A 130 -8.47 11.67 1.96
N THR A 131 -9.31 10.79 1.41
CA THR A 131 -10.68 11.11 0.97
C THR A 131 -11.75 10.42 1.81
N ASN A 132 -11.38 9.90 2.99
CA ASN A 132 -12.36 9.33 3.91
C ASN A 132 -13.17 10.45 4.60
N THR A 133 -14.34 10.08 5.12
CA THR A 133 -15.44 10.92 5.66
C THR A 133 -15.03 12.28 6.21
N LEU A 134 -14.13 12.34 7.20
CA LEU A 134 -13.77 13.62 7.83
C LEU A 134 -12.90 14.49 6.93
N CYS A 135 -11.89 13.92 6.26
CA CYS A 135 -11.08 14.69 5.32
C CYS A 135 -11.92 15.13 4.13
N ALA A 136 -12.78 14.25 3.58
CA ALA A 136 -13.73 14.61 2.53
C ALA A 136 -14.61 15.80 2.92
N ALA A 137 -15.21 15.78 4.12
CA ALA A 137 -16.03 16.88 4.63
C ALA A 137 -15.27 18.20 4.79
N LEU A 138 -13.94 18.14 5.00
CA LEU A 138 -13.07 19.30 5.17
C LEU A 138 -12.32 19.71 3.90
N GLY A 139 -12.54 19.04 2.76
CA GLY A 139 -11.97 19.42 1.46
C GLY A 139 -11.01 18.42 0.84
N GLY A 140 -10.80 17.22 1.41
CA GLY A 140 -9.94 16.17 0.86
C GLY A 140 -10.31 15.77 -0.57
N ASP A 141 -11.60 15.64 -0.88
CA ASP A 141 -12.07 15.36 -2.25
C ASP A 141 -11.78 16.50 -3.22
N ALA A 142 -11.83 17.75 -2.73
CA ALA A 142 -11.49 18.91 -3.54
C ALA A 142 -9.98 18.95 -3.83
N ILE A 143 -9.15 18.68 -2.80
CA ILE A 143 -7.70 18.59 -2.94
C ILE A 143 -7.32 17.50 -3.95
N TYR A 144 -7.86 16.29 -3.82
CA TYR A 144 -7.53 15.22 -4.76
C TYR A 144 -7.89 15.61 -6.20
N ARG A 145 -9.11 16.11 -6.43
CA ARG A 145 -9.53 16.52 -7.78
C ARG A 145 -8.64 17.62 -8.32
N ARG A 146 -8.29 18.61 -7.50
CA ARG A 146 -7.40 19.71 -7.88
C ARG A 146 -6.02 19.20 -8.29
N LEU A 147 -5.44 18.28 -7.52
CA LEU A 147 -4.16 17.65 -7.85
C LEU A 147 -4.24 16.79 -9.10
N ALA A 148 -5.29 16.00 -9.26
CA ALA A 148 -5.52 15.18 -10.45
C ALA A 148 -5.60 16.04 -11.72
N GLU A 149 -6.34 17.16 -11.67
CA GLU A 149 -6.43 18.11 -12.78
C GLU A 149 -5.09 18.82 -13.05
N HIS A 150 -4.35 19.18 -12.00
CA HIS A 150 -3.07 19.89 -12.12
C HIS A 150 -1.93 19.02 -12.65
N LEU A 151 -1.90 17.74 -12.25
CA LEU A 151 -0.91 16.77 -12.69
C LEU A 151 -1.28 16.04 -13.99
N GLY A 152 -2.54 16.15 -14.41
CA GLY A 152 -3.04 15.55 -15.64
C GLY A 152 -2.43 16.18 -16.89
N GLU A 153 -2.31 15.39 -17.95
CA GLU A 153 -1.81 15.81 -19.26
C GLU A 153 -2.87 15.53 -20.35
N ASP A 154 -2.74 16.18 -21.50
CA ASP A 154 -3.64 16.00 -22.66
C ASP A 154 -5.14 16.18 -22.36
N GLY A 155 -5.47 17.07 -21.41
CA GLY A 155 -6.84 17.35 -21.00
C GLY A 155 -7.50 16.23 -20.19
N ARG A 156 -6.72 15.26 -19.70
CA ARG A 156 -7.19 14.17 -18.85
C ARG A 156 -6.60 14.32 -17.44
N PRO A 157 -7.43 14.37 -16.38
CA PRO A 157 -6.93 14.32 -15.00
C PRO A 157 -6.14 13.03 -14.73
N LEU A 158 -5.12 13.13 -13.89
CA LEU A 158 -4.34 11.99 -13.42
C LEU A 158 -5.21 11.05 -12.58
N GLY A 159 -5.17 9.75 -12.89
CA GLY A 159 -5.95 8.73 -12.20
C GLY A 159 -5.32 8.25 -10.89
N HIS A 160 -6.07 7.43 -10.14
CA HIS A 160 -5.56 6.73 -8.96
C HIS A 160 -4.45 5.75 -9.35
N GLU A 161 -3.32 5.83 -8.65
CA GLU A 161 -2.09 5.07 -8.93
C GLU A 161 -1.57 5.28 -10.36
N GLU A 162 -1.78 6.47 -10.92
CA GLU A 162 -1.10 6.93 -12.12
C GLU A 162 0.05 7.87 -11.75
N VAL A 163 1.02 7.99 -12.66
CA VAL A 163 2.25 8.77 -12.45
C VAL A 163 2.27 9.95 -13.42
N ALA A 164 2.54 11.14 -12.90
CA ALA A 164 2.97 12.30 -13.68
C ALA A 164 4.50 12.31 -13.79
N GLY A 165 5.01 12.39 -15.01
CA GLY A 165 6.44 12.19 -15.32
C GLY A 165 6.82 10.71 -15.52
N THR A 166 8.11 10.44 -15.68
CA THR A 166 8.63 9.07 -15.82
C THR A 166 8.76 8.42 -14.44
N PRO A 167 8.16 7.24 -14.18
CA PRO A 167 8.28 6.56 -12.89
C PRO A 167 9.74 6.40 -12.42
N GLY A 168 9.99 6.73 -11.16
CA GLY A 168 11.32 6.68 -10.53
C GLY A 168 12.29 7.80 -10.93
N GLU A 169 11.95 8.67 -11.89
CA GLU A 169 12.77 9.84 -12.20
C GLU A 169 12.51 10.98 -11.21
N ARG A 170 13.50 11.87 -11.07
CA ARG A 170 13.45 13.01 -10.15
C ARG A 170 12.21 13.88 -10.42
N GLY A 171 11.42 14.11 -9.38
CA GLY A 171 10.20 14.90 -9.41
C GLY A 171 8.97 14.20 -10.01
N SER A 172 9.07 12.91 -10.34
CA SER A 172 7.89 12.12 -10.76
C SER A 172 6.97 11.85 -9.56
N VAL A 173 5.66 11.98 -9.79
CA VAL A 173 4.65 11.91 -8.74
C VAL A 173 3.60 10.86 -9.09
N MET A 174 3.45 9.84 -8.26
CA MET A 174 2.27 8.97 -8.25
C MET A 174 1.20 9.60 -7.37
N LEU A 175 -0.03 9.74 -7.88
CA LEU A 175 -1.15 10.25 -7.11
C LEU A 175 -2.09 9.10 -6.72
N GLU A 176 -2.51 9.03 -5.46
CA GLU A 176 -3.52 8.08 -5.01
C GLU A 176 -4.58 8.70 -4.10
N HIS A 177 -5.81 8.22 -4.28
CA HIS A 177 -6.82 8.26 -3.24
C HIS A 177 -6.41 7.31 -2.12
N ALA A 178 -6.25 7.86 -0.92
CA ALA A 178 -6.07 7.07 0.28
C ALA A 178 -7.33 7.07 1.13
N GLU A 179 -7.54 5.94 1.81
CA GLU A 179 -8.49 5.85 2.90
C GLU A 179 -8.00 6.58 4.14
N CYS A 180 -8.58 6.30 5.30
CA CYS A 180 -8.22 6.97 6.55
C CYS A 180 -6.73 6.83 6.88
N LEU A 181 -6.00 7.95 6.90
CA LEU A 181 -4.59 8.05 7.33
C LEU A 181 -4.41 8.25 8.84
N ALA A 182 -5.48 8.05 9.62
CA ALA A 182 -5.50 8.12 11.09
C ALA A 182 -5.03 9.45 11.73
N ALA A 183 -5.11 10.57 10.99
CA ALA A 183 -4.74 11.92 11.46
C ALA A 183 -5.92 12.90 11.42
N CYS A 184 -7.10 12.41 11.83
CA CYS A 184 -8.36 13.14 11.74
C CYS A 184 -8.39 14.47 12.52
N ASP A 185 -7.61 14.60 13.58
CA ASP A 185 -7.42 15.81 14.37
C ASP A 185 -6.71 16.94 13.61
N LEU A 186 -6.14 16.62 12.45
CA LEU A 186 -5.33 17.49 11.61
C LEU A 186 -5.81 17.54 10.14
N ALA A 187 -7.02 17.05 9.87
CA ALA A 187 -7.62 17.01 8.55
C ALA A 187 -7.78 18.41 7.89
N PRO A 188 -7.72 18.53 6.55
CA PRO A 188 -7.40 17.48 5.57
C PRO A 188 -5.92 17.07 5.58
N VAL A 189 -5.65 15.77 5.43
CA VAL A 189 -4.30 15.20 5.54
C VAL A 189 -3.89 14.55 4.23
N LEU A 190 -2.65 14.84 3.83
CA LEU A 190 -1.93 14.15 2.77
C LEU A 190 -0.75 13.40 3.37
N GLN A 191 -0.30 12.36 2.69
CA GLN A 191 1.02 11.80 2.88
C GLN A 191 1.84 11.95 1.59
N VAL A 192 3.14 12.18 1.75
CA VAL A 192 4.13 12.03 0.67
C VAL A 192 5.16 11.02 1.14
N ASN A 193 5.28 9.90 0.44
CA ASN A 193 6.19 8.81 0.83
C ASN A 193 6.03 8.42 2.31
N TYR A 194 4.78 8.31 2.76
CA TYR A 194 4.35 7.99 4.14
C TYR A 194 4.59 9.07 5.21
N GLU A 195 5.16 10.21 4.85
CA GLU A 195 5.32 11.35 5.75
C GLU A 195 4.12 12.30 5.71
N TYR A 196 3.74 12.87 6.85
CA TYR A 196 2.48 13.60 6.99
C TYR A 196 2.58 15.07 6.59
N PHE A 197 1.61 15.51 5.79
CA PHE A 197 1.33 16.89 5.47
C PHE A 197 -0.09 17.21 5.94
N ASP A 198 -0.16 17.81 7.12
CA ASP A 198 -1.40 18.10 7.85
C ASP A 198 -2.03 19.42 7.40
N LYS A 199 -3.34 19.59 7.68
CA LYS A 199 -4.12 20.83 7.48
C LYS A 199 -4.00 21.42 6.07
N GLN A 200 -3.97 20.58 5.05
CA GLN A 200 -3.77 21.00 3.68
C GLN A 200 -5.00 21.69 3.09
N THR A 201 -4.77 22.64 2.20
CA THR A 201 -5.77 23.24 1.31
C THR A 201 -5.46 22.86 -0.14
N GLU A 202 -6.37 23.20 -1.07
CA GLU A 202 -6.13 23.00 -2.50
C GLU A 202 -4.85 23.72 -2.96
N GLU A 203 -4.61 24.93 -2.47
CA GLU A 203 -3.44 25.74 -2.82
C GLU A 203 -2.15 25.15 -2.24
N SER A 204 -2.15 24.81 -0.94
CA SER A 204 -0.94 24.28 -0.30
C SER A 204 -0.56 22.91 -0.87
N ALA A 205 -1.55 22.09 -1.25
CA ALA A 205 -1.31 20.79 -1.87
C ALA A 205 -0.68 20.93 -3.27
N VAL A 206 -1.15 21.89 -4.08
CA VAL A 206 -0.54 22.19 -5.39
C VAL A 206 0.89 22.70 -5.21
N GLU A 207 1.12 23.61 -4.25
CA GLU A 207 2.45 24.14 -3.97
C GLU A 207 3.42 23.03 -3.51
N LEU A 208 2.95 22.12 -2.65
CA LEU A 208 3.69 20.93 -2.23
C LEU A 208 4.10 20.08 -3.43
N VAL A 209 3.14 19.70 -4.29
CA VAL A 209 3.42 18.86 -5.47
C VAL A 209 4.34 19.56 -6.47
N ASP A 210 4.19 20.86 -6.69
CA ASP A 210 5.09 21.62 -7.56
C ASP A 210 6.51 21.70 -7.00
N ALA A 211 6.68 21.79 -5.68
CA ALA A 211 7.99 21.70 -5.03
C ALA A 211 8.64 20.34 -5.26
N LEU A 212 7.88 19.26 -5.08
CA LEU A 212 8.34 17.89 -5.37
C LEU A 212 8.78 17.75 -6.83
N ARG A 213 8.01 18.29 -7.80
CA ARG A 213 8.37 18.28 -9.23
C ARG A 213 9.64 19.06 -9.56
N ARG A 214 9.99 20.09 -8.77
CA ARG A 214 11.29 20.78 -8.86
C ARG A 214 12.43 19.99 -8.20
N GLY A 215 12.10 18.85 -7.59
CA GLY A 215 12.97 17.97 -6.81
C GLY A 215 13.42 18.61 -5.50
N GLU A 216 12.58 19.48 -4.94
CA GLU A 216 12.68 19.96 -3.56
C GLU A 216 12.10 18.89 -2.62
N LYS A 217 12.54 18.88 -1.37
CA LYS A 217 12.03 17.98 -0.32
C LYS A 217 11.44 18.82 0.81
N PRO A 218 10.19 19.29 0.69
CA PRO A 218 9.54 20.08 1.74
C PRO A 218 9.49 19.30 3.05
N GLN A 219 9.68 20.00 4.16
CA GLN A 219 9.64 19.37 5.48
C GLN A 219 8.20 18.93 5.83
N PRO A 220 7.99 17.67 6.20
CA PRO A 220 6.70 17.19 6.68
C PRO A 220 6.25 17.94 7.93
N SER A 221 4.94 18.07 8.13
CA SER A 221 4.40 18.64 9.37
C SER A 221 4.61 17.71 10.55
N ARG A 222 4.61 16.39 10.29
CA ARG A 222 4.91 15.32 11.23
C ARG A 222 5.58 14.16 10.55
N GLY A 223 6.43 13.48 11.31
CA GLY A 223 7.26 12.37 10.83
C GLY A 223 8.65 12.82 10.38
N ALA A 224 9.39 11.90 9.77
CA ALA A 224 10.80 12.05 9.47
C ALA A 224 11.05 12.97 8.27
N PRO A 225 12.29 13.45 8.04
CA PRO A 225 12.61 14.23 6.84
C PRO A 225 12.26 13.47 5.56
N LEU A 226 11.66 14.17 4.59
CA LEU A 226 11.14 13.55 3.39
C LEU A 226 12.25 12.87 2.56
N ALA A 227 12.13 11.56 2.36
CA ALA A 227 12.98 10.76 1.47
C ALA A 227 12.29 10.46 0.12
N ASP A 228 13.02 9.91 -0.84
CA ASP A 228 12.41 9.34 -2.05
C ASP A 228 11.71 8.00 -1.74
N PHE A 229 10.84 7.57 -2.65
CA PHE A 229 10.02 6.37 -2.44
C PHE A 229 10.87 5.12 -2.18
N LYS A 230 11.94 4.91 -2.96
CA LYS A 230 12.81 3.74 -2.79
C LYS A 230 13.54 3.74 -1.45
N SER A 231 13.97 4.91 -0.98
CA SER A 231 14.63 5.06 0.31
C SER A 231 13.69 4.78 1.48
N VAL A 232 12.46 5.30 1.46
CA VAL A 232 11.49 5.00 2.52
C VAL A 232 11.08 3.52 2.50
N GLU A 233 11.00 2.89 1.33
CA GLU A 233 10.74 1.45 1.22
C GLU A 233 11.87 0.62 1.83
N LEU A 234 13.13 1.05 1.70
CA LEU A 234 14.27 0.40 2.36
C LEU A 234 14.18 0.54 3.90
N GLN A 235 13.77 1.71 4.38
CA GLN A 235 13.53 1.96 5.81
C GLN A 235 12.36 1.13 6.35
N LEU A 236 11.25 1.01 5.60
CA LEU A 236 10.09 0.17 5.94
C LEU A 236 10.42 -1.32 5.93
N ALA A 237 11.36 -1.75 5.08
CA ALA A 237 11.94 -3.09 5.17
C ALA A 237 12.79 -3.27 6.44
N GLY A 238 13.08 -2.20 7.18
CA GLY A 238 13.83 -2.22 8.43
C GLY A 238 15.34 -2.19 8.22
N PHE A 239 15.80 -1.52 7.16
CA PHE A 239 17.21 -1.23 6.92
C PHE A 239 17.45 0.28 7.01
N PHE A 240 18.37 0.66 7.89
CA PHE A 240 18.73 2.05 8.16
C PHE A 240 20.25 2.24 8.03
N PRO A 241 20.75 3.48 7.91
CA PRO A 241 22.18 3.76 8.02
C PRO A 241 22.76 3.25 9.34
N GLU A 242 23.99 2.74 9.32
CA GLU A 242 24.69 2.27 10.53
C GLU A 242 25.21 3.42 11.39
N GLU A 243 25.60 4.53 10.77
CA GLU A 243 26.05 5.73 11.45
C GLU A 243 24.90 6.37 12.24
N GLU A 244 25.09 6.56 13.55
CA GLU A 244 24.03 7.01 14.45
C GLU A 244 23.48 8.38 14.04
N ASP A 245 24.35 9.32 13.68
CA ASP A 245 23.92 10.66 13.26
C ASP A 245 23.07 10.61 11.98
N ALA A 246 23.42 9.71 11.05
CA ALA A 246 22.65 9.50 9.82
C ALA A 246 21.32 8.80 10.11
N TYR A 247 21.31 7.78 10.97
CA TYR A 247 20.09 7.15 11.45
C TYR A 247 19.14 8.17 12.09
N ARG A 248 19.64 9.00 13.01
CA ARG A 248 18.84 10.04 13.69
C ARG A 248 18.31 11.05 12.69
N ALA A 249 19.12 11.49 11.75
CA ALA A 249 18.66 12.39 10.69
C ALA A 249 17.54 11.77 9.82
N ASP A 250 17.56 10.46 9.63
CA ASP A 250 16.58 9.74 8.80
C ASP A 250 15.27 9.40 9.52
N VAL A 251 15.25 9.34 10.85
CA VAL A 251 14.06 8.88 11.60
C VAL A 251 13.52 9.89 12.62
N ASP A 252 14.33 10.87 13.03
CA ASP A 252 13.89 11.85 14.02
C ASP A 252 12.98 12.88 13.35
N GLY A 253 11.78 12.99 13.90
CA GLY A 253 10.77 13.91 13.43
C GLY A 253 9.66 14.10 14.45
N PRO A 254 8.90 15.21 14.38
CA PRO A 254 7.81 15.44 15.31
C PRO A 254 6.72 14.38 15.09
N SER A 255 6.54 13.48 16.08
CA SER A 255 5.53 12.42 16.04
C SER A 255 4.17 12.86 16.62
N ARG A 256 4.08 14.08 17.16
CA ARG A 256 2.90 14.58 17.88
C ARG A 256 2.61 16.02 17.50
N ALA A 257 1.34 16.35 17.35
CA ALA A 257 0.86 17.72 17.31
C ALA A 257 0.26 18.14 18.66
N VAL A 258 0.07 19.45 18.85
CA VAL A 258 -0.57 20.00 20.06
C VAL A 258 -2.00 19.48 20.21
N GLU A 259 -2.70 19.34 19.08
CA GLU A 259 -4.04 18.78 18.97
C GLU A 259 -4.09 17.35 19.52
N THR A 260 -3.14 16.51 19.11
CA THR A 260 -3.06 15.09 19.48
C THR A 260 -2.87 14.90 20.99
N VAL A 261 -2.10 15.75 21.66
CA VAL A 261 -1.82 15.65 23.10
C VAL A 261 -2.73 16.50 23.97
N ARG A 262 -3.68 17.24 23.39
CA ARG A 262 -4.48 18.23 24.11
C ARG A 262 -5.26 17.62 25.28
N GLY A 263 -5.85 16.45 25.07
CA GLY A 263 -6.58 15.73 26.11
C GLY A 263 -5.68 15.30 27.28
N ALA A 264 -4.49 14.79 26.98
CA ALA A 264 -3.51 14.39 28.00
C ALA A 264 -3.02 15.60 28.82
N GLN A 265 -2.74 16.73 28.15
CA GLN A 265 -2.34 17.96 28.84
C GLN A 265 -3.46 18.46 29.77
N LEU A 266 -4.71 18.49 29.30
CA LEU A 266 -5.85 18.90 30.12
C LEU A 266 -6.06 17.99 31.34
N ALA A 267 -5.84 16.69 31.18
CA ALA A 267 -5.91 15.74 32.28
C ALA A 267 -4.81 16.03 33.32
N ALA A 268 -3.57 16.24 32.87
CA ALA A 268 -2.45 16.59 33.75
C ALA A 268 -2.70 17.91 34.50
N ASP A 269 -3.10 18.97 33.80
CA ASP A 269 -3.37 20.29 34.37
C ASP A 269 -4.47 20.26 35.45
N ARG A 270 -5.42 19.33 35.32
CA ARG A 270 -6.56 19.17 36.24
C ARG A 270 -6.36 18.07 37.28
N GLY A 271 -5.22 17.38 37.28
CA GLY A 271 -4.96 16.24 38.15
C GLY A 271 -5.93 15.07 37.91
N TRP A 272 -6.44 14.91 36.69
CA TRP A 272 -7.32 13.79 36.34
C TRP A 272 -6.49 12.54 36.13
N THR A 273 -6.88 11.48 36.83
CA THR A 273 -6.30 10.14 36.67
C THR A 273 -7.41 9.17 36.30
N ALA A 274 -7.12 8.25 35.38
CA ALA A 274 -8.04 7.14 35.14
C ALA A 274 -8.20 6.31 36.43
N PRO A 275 -9.41 5.80 36.74
CA PRO A 275 -9.56 4.83 37.81
C PRO A 275 -8.71 3.59 37.52
N SER A 276 -8.25 2.90 38.56
CA SER A 276 -7.54 1.64 38.41
C SER A 276 -8.44 0.62 37.71
N MET A 277 -7.97 0.02 36.63
CA MET A 277 -8.61 -1.19 36.09
C MET A 277 -8.51 -2.30 37.14
N PRO A 278 -9.59 -3.06 37.42
CA PRO A 278 -9.52 -4.21 38.30
C PRO A 278 -8.53 -5.24 37.75
N ASP A 279 -7.72 -5.85 38.62
CA ASP A 279 -6.82 -6.94 38.23
C ASP A 279 -7.61 -8.14 37.67
N ASP A 280 -8.79 -8.40 38.24
CA ASP A 280 -9.72 -9.43 37.82
C ASP A 280 -10.98 -8.81 37.19
N ALA A 281 -10.83 -8.24 35.99
CA ALA A 281 -11.99 -7.87 35.18
C ALA A 281 -12.66 -9.15 34.64
N PRO A 282 -13.93 -9.45 34.97
CA PRO A 282 -14.60 -10.64 34.45
C PRO A 282 -14.68 -10.52 32.92
N LEU A 283 -13.94 -11.38 32.23
CA LEU A 283 -14.06 -11.52 30.79
C LEU A 283 -15.42 -12.15 30.48
N PRO A 284 -16.09 -11.76 29.39
CA PRO A 284 -17.29 -12.46 28.95
C PRO A 284 -16.96 -13.93 28.71
N GLU A 285 -17.86 -14.83 29.10
CA GLU A 285 -17.74 -16.24 28.75
C GLU A 285 -17.72 -16.36 27.22
N VAL A 286 -16.55 -16.71 26.68
CA VAL A 286 -16.42 -17.06 25.27
C VAL A 286 -16.64 -18.55 25.14
N GLU A 287 -17.57 -18.96 24.27
CA GLU A 287 -17.69 -20.36 23.89
C GLU A 287 -16.33 -20.84 23.36
N ALA A 288 -15.83 -21.96 23.90
CA ALA A 288 -14.62 -22.58 23.39
C ALA A 288 -14.86 -22.96 21.92
N LYS A 289 -14.08 -22.36 21.01
CA LYS A 289 -14.07 -22.71 19.59
C LYS A 289 -13.42 -24.06 19.34
#